data_AF-A0A1V3WD56-F1
#
_entry.id   AF-A0A1V3WD56-F1
#
_cell.length_a   1.000
_cell.length_b   1.000
_cell.length_c   1.000
_cell.angle_alpha   90.00
_cell.angle_beta   90.00
_cell.angle_gamma   90.00
#
_symmetry.space_group_name_H-M   'P 1'
#
loop_
_entity.id
_entity.type
_entity.pdbx_description
1 polymer ?
#
loop_
_entity_poly.entity_id
_entity_poly.type
_entity_poly.pdbx_seq_one_letter_code
_entity_poly.pdbx_strand_id
1 'polypeptide(L)'
;MADQLIPEADLRIRPALSPSRATDFKQCPLLYRFRAIDRLPEAPSAPQLRGSVVHAALEQLYALPAVQRGRRPRGRSWRPPGSR
;
A
#
# COMPACT_ATOMS: atom_id res chain seq x y z
N MET A 1 30.90 11.65 -15.21
CA MET A 1 30.98 10.51 -16.15
C MET A 1 30.11 9.42 -15.56
N ALA A 2 28.94 9.23 -16.16
CA ALA A 2 27.88 8.37 -15.66
C ALA A 2 28.29 6.90 -15.75
N ASP A 3 28.33 6.21 -14.61
CA ASP A 3 28.40 4.75 -14.57
C ASP A 3 26.99 4.23 -14.26
N GLN A 4 26.21 4.18 -15.32
CA GLN A 4 24.83 3.71 -15.34
C GLN A 4 24.85 2.41 -16.12
N LEU A 5 24.89 1.28 -15.42
CA LEU A 5 24.54 -0.01 -16.00
C LEU A 5 24.16 -1.04 -14.92
N ILE A 6 22.97 -0.88 -14.32
CA ILE A 6 22.17 -2.07 -14.03
C ILE A 6 21.12 -2.13 -15.14
N PRO A 7 21.31 -2.98 -16.16
CA PRO A 7 20.27 -3.19 -17.15
C PRO A 7 19.05 -3.81 -16.47
N GLU A 8 17.92 -3.13 -16.68
CA GLU A 8 16.54 -3.47 -16.35
C GLU A 8 16.33 -4.96 -16.05
N ALA A 9 15.95 -5.26 -14.81
CA ALA A 9 15.65 -6.61 -14.38
C ALA A 9 14.43 -7.18 -15.15
N ASP A 10 14.66 -7.73 -16.33
CA ASP A 10 13.78 -8.71 -16.98
C ASP A 10 14.03 -10.10 -16.37
N LEU A 11 13.92 -10.16 -15.04
CA LEU A 11 13.33 -11.34 -14.45
C LEU A 11 11.85 -11.18 -14.79
N ARG A 12 11.26 -12.07 -15.60
CA ARG A 12 9.82 -12.23 -15.68
C ARG A 12 9.30 -12.38 -14.25
N ILE A 13 8.99 -11.27 -13.60
CA ILE A 13 8.40 -11.23 -12.28
C ILE A 13 7.05 -11.85 -12.55
N ARG A 14 6.91 -13.15 -12.27
CA ARG A 14 5.61 -13.77 -12.07
C ARG A 14 4.92 -12.80 -11.13
N PRO A 15 3.87 -12.07 -11.53
CA PRO A 15 3.28 -11.10 -10.65
C PRO A 15 2.93 -11.87 -9.39
N ALA A 16 3.63 -11.58 -8.29
CA ALA A 16 3.41 -12.28 -7.05
C ALA A 16 1.93 -12.07 -6.74
N LEU A 17 1.16 -13.15 -6.85
CA LEU A 17 -0.27 -13.07 -6.75
C LEU A 17 -0.56 -12.61 -5.32
N SER A 18 -1.09 -11.39 -5.15
CA SER A 18 -1.43 -10.92 -3.82
C SER A 18 -2.53 -11.83 -3.24
N PRO A 19 -2.58 -12.02 -1.91
CA PRO A 19 -3.62 -12.83 -1.30
C PRO A 19 -5.04 -12.40 -1.71
N SER A 20 -5.28 -11.10 -1.87
CA SER A 20 -6.54 -10.56 -2.38
C SER A 20 -6.85 -11.02 -3.81
N ARG A 21 -5.88 -10.95 -4.73
CA ARG A 21 -6.03 -11.40 -6.12
C ARG A 21 -6.23 -12.92 -6.21
N ALA A 22 -5.56 -13.69 -5.34
CA ALA A 22 -5.75 -15.13 -5.25
C ALA A 22 -7.18 -15.49 -4.82
N THR A 23 -7.74 -14.74 -3.86
CA THR A 23 -9.12 -14.90 -3.41
C THR A 23 -10.11 -14.56 -4.52
N ASP A 24 -9.91 -13.45 -5.26
CA ASP A 24 -10.76 -13.09 -6.41
C ASP A 24 -10.80 -14.23 -7.44
N PHE A 25 -9.65 -14.82 -7.77
CA PHE A 25 -9.58 -15.93 -8.73
C PHE A 25 -10.32 -17.18 -8.23
N LYS A 26 -10.14 -17.54 -6.96
CA LYS A 26 -10.83 -18.69 -6.34
C LYS A 26 -12.35 -18.50 -6.26
N GLN A 27 -12.80 -17.25 -6.05
CA GLN A 27 -14.22 -16.91 -5.98
C GLN A 27 -14.85 -16.84 -7.37
N CYS A 28 -14.20 -16.14 -8.31
CA CYS A 28 -14.67 -15.97 -9.68
C CYS A 28 -13.49 -15.60 -10.62
N PRO A 29 -13.03 -16.52 -11.49
CA PRO A 29 -11.93 -16.25 -12.41
C PRO A 29 -12.16 -15.05 -13.34
N LEU A 30 -13.41 -14.78 -13.70
CA LEU A 30 -13.76 -13.63 -14.55
C LEU A 30 -13.58 -12.29 -13.81
N LEU A 31 -13.93 -12.24 -12.52
CA LEU A 31 -13.71 -11.06 -11.68
C LEU A 31 -12.22 -10.73 -11.58
N TYR A 32 -11.38 -11.76 -11.38
CA TYR A 32 -9.93 -11.62 -11.38
C TYR A 32 -9.43 -11.04 -12.71
N ARG A 33 -9.94 -11.51 -13.87
CA ARG A 33 -9.57 -10.95 -15.17
C ARG A 33 -9.90 -9.46 -15.24
N PHE A 34 -11.12 -9.06 -14.92
CA PHE A 34 -11.54 -7.65 -14.99
C PHE A 34 -10.71 -6.72 -14.08
N ARG A 35 -10.38 -7.17 -12.86
CA ARG A 35 -9.65 -6.36 -11.88
C ARG A 35 -8.13 -6.38 -12.07
N ALA A 36 -7.53 -7.54 -12.33
CA ALA A 36 -6.07 -7.72 -12.33
C ALA A 36 -5.44 -7.63 -13.73
N ILE A 37 -6.15 -8.09 -14.77
CA ILE A 37 -5.66 -8.12 -16.15
C ILE A 37 -6.15 -6.88 -16.90
N ASP A 38 -7.46 -6.73 -17.03
CA ASP A 38 -8.08 -5.65 -17.80
C ASP A 38 -8.06 -4.31 -17.04
N ARG A 39 -7.89 -4.36 -15.70
CA ARG A 39 -7.73 -3.21 -14.79
C ARG A 39 -8.82 -2.16 -14.97
N LEU A 40 -10.07 -2.60 -15.07
CA LEU A 40 -11.21 -1.70 -15.17
C LEU A 40 -11.27 -0.77 -13.93
N PRO A 41 -11.60 0.51 -14.11
CA PRO A 41 -11.65 1.47 -13.01
C PRO A 41 -12.78 1.08 -12.04
N GLU A 42 -12.44 0.91 -10.77
CA GLU A 42 -13.40 0.60 -9.70
C GLU A 42 -13.29 1.66 -8.60
N ALA A 43 -14.43 2.14 -8.11
CA ALA A 43 -14.46 3.10 -7.03
C ALA A 43 -13.91 2.45 -5.74
N PRO A 44 -12.96 3.09 -5.03
CA PRO A 44 -12.40 2.52 -3.83
C PRO A 44 -13.48 2.43 -2.74
N SER A 45 -13.59 1.26 -2.12
CA SER A 45 -14.53 1.06 -1.02
C SER A 45 -14.09 1.84 0.24
N ALA A 46 -15.04 2.17 1.12
CA ALA A 46 -14.73 2.85 2.37
C ALA A 46 -13.66 2.12 3.23
N PRO A 47 -13.65 0.78 3.35
CA PRO A 47 -12.56 0.05 4.00
C PRO A 47 -11.20 0.24 3.31
N GLN A 48 -11.15 0.25 1.99
CA GLN A 48 -9.93 0.44 1.20
C GLN A 48 -9.29 1.82 1.46
N LEU A 49 -10.13 2.86 1.47
CA LEU A 49 -9.70 4.23 1.76
C LEU A 49 -9.16 4.33 3.19
N ARG A 50 -9.90 3.80 4.17
CA ARG A 50 -9.46 3.80 5.58
C ARG A 50 -8.13 3.08 5.76
N GLY A 51 -7.98 1.89 5.16
CA GLY A 51 -6.74 1.12 5.20
C GLY A 51 -5.57 1.92 4.63
N SER A 52 -5.76 2.56 3.47
CA SER A 52 -4.73 3.39 2.83
C SER A 52 -4.26 4.54 3.74
N VAL A 53 -5.20 5.24 4.37
CA VAL A 53 -4.89 6.33 5.31
C VAL A 53 -4.14 5.81 6.54
N VAL A 54 -4.59 4.69 7.12
CA VAL A 54 -3.93 4.08 8.29
C VAL A 54 -2.53 3.61 7.95
N HIS A 55 -2.34 2.94 6.81
CA HIS A 55 -1.02 2.49 6.36
C HIS A 55 -0.07 3.67 6.15
N ALA A 56 -0.50 4.74 5.47
CA ALA A 56 0.30 5.94 5.27
C ALA A 56 0.69 6.60 6.61
N ALA A 57 -0.25 6.69 7.55
CA ALA A 57 0.03 7.26 8.87
C ALA A 57 1.05 6.42 9.66
N LEU A 58 0.94 5.09 9.61
CA LEU A 58 1.90 4.19 10.26
C LEU A 58 3.29 4.25 9.61
N GLU A 59 3.35 4.29 8.28
CA GLU A 59 4.61 4.45 7.55
C GLU A 59 5.34 5.73 7.99
N GLN A 60 4.62 6.86 8.02
CA GLN A 60 5.17 8.13 8.50
C GLN A 60 5.62 8.07 9.96
N LEU A 61 4.82 7.43 10.83
CA LEU A 61 5.17 7.29 12.24
C LEU A 61 6.44 6.47 12.44
N TYR A 62 6.58 5.35 11.73
CA TYR A 62 7.72 4.44 11.90
C TYR A 62 8.97 4.87 11.12
N ALA A 63 8.84 5.79 10.16
CA ALA A 63 9.97 6.49 9.56
C ALA A 63 10.73 7.38 10.57
N LEU A 64 10.10 7.80 11.67
CA LEU A 64 10.76 8.57 12.72
C LEU A 64 11.69 7.72 13.60
N PRO A 65 12.74 8.32 14.20
CA PRO A 65 13.54 7.66 15.24
C PRO A 65 12.67 7.17 16.40
N ALA A 66 13.03 6.03 17.01
CA ALA A 66 12.20 5.36 18.02
C ALA A 66 11.75 6.27 19.18
N VAL A 67 12.61 7.17 19.63
CA VAL A 67 12.31 8.16 20.69
C VAL A 67 11.20 9.14 20.32
N GLN A 68 10.96 9.35 19.03
CA GLN A 68 9.94 10.27 18.49
C GLN A 68 8.64 9.57 18.08
N ARG A 69 8.59 8.22 18.09
CA ARG A 69 7.39 7.44 17.72
C ARG A 69 6.25 7.52 18.75
N GLY A 70 6.47 8.24 19.86
CA GLY A 70 5.45 8.71 20.79
C GLY A 70 4.52 7.63 21.36
N ARG A 71 4.74 7.19 22.60
CA ARG A 71 3.68 6.57 23.41
C ARG A 71 2.68 7.68 23.78
N ARG A 72 1.47 7.62 23.22
CA ARG A 72 0.43 8.65 23.42
C ARG A 72 0.16 8.89 24.92
N PRO A 73 0.34 10.11 25.45
CA PRO A 73 -0.19 10.46 26.77
C PRO A 73 -1.73 10.46 26.69
N ARG A 74 -2.41 9.88 27.69
CA ARG A 74 -3.89 9.92 27.75
C ARG A 74 -4.34 11.39 27.69
N GLY A 75 -5.31 11.69 26.82
CA GLY A 75 -6.01 12.98 26.81
C GLY A 75 -5.60 14.02 25.76
N ARG A 76 -4.63 13.77 24.86
CA ARG A 76 -4.38 14.66 23.70
C ARG A 76 -4.80 14.01 22.39
N SER A 77 -5.48 14.76 21.51
CA SER A 77 -5.69 14.38 20.12
C SER A 77 -4.33 14.36 19.41
N TRP A 78 -4.03 13.25 18.74
CA TRP A 78 -2.83 13.18 17.91
C TRP A 78 -3.06 14.06 16.67
N ARG A 79 -2.11 14.95 16.38
CA ARG A 79 -2.06 15.71 15.12
C ARG A 79 -0.91 15.17 14.27
N PRO A 80 -1.15 14.84 12.99
CA PRO A 80 -0.07 14.49 12.08
C PRO A 80 0.84 15.71 11.84
N PRO A 81 2.16 15.50 11.68
CA PRO A 81 3.06 16.57 11.25
C PRO A 81 2.59 17.16 9.92
N GLY A 82 2.53 18.50 9.83
CA GLY A 82 2.03 19.22 8.65
C GLY A 82 0.55 19.63 8.68
N SER A 83 -0.20 19.25 9.73
CA SER A 83 -1.57 19.76 9.93
C SER A 83 -1.55 21.16 10.57
N ARG A 84 -1.54 22.22 9.75
CA ARG A 84 -2.06 23.54 10.18
C ARG A 84 -3.58 23.41 10.22
#